data_AF-A0AAE2Z9M9-F1
#
_entry.id   AF-A0AAE2Z9M9-F1
#
_cell.length_a   1.000
_cell.length_b   1.000
_cell.length_c   1.000
_cell.angle_alpha   90.00
_cell.angle_beta   90.00
_cell.angle_gamma   90.00
#
_symmetry.space_group_name_H-M   'P 1'
#
loop_
_entity.id
_entity.type
_entity.pdbx_description
1 polymer ?
#
loop_
_entity_poly.entity_id
_entity_poly.type
_entity_poly.pdbx_seq_one_letter_code
_entity_poly.pdbx_strand_id
1 'polypeptide(L)' 'MKLSERQRKTLANVNLNYSQLCNQRTLLSLEKKGLIQWHISQRWILTELGFTRLNEAKESR' A
#
# COMPACT_ATOMS: atom_id res chain seq x y z
N MET A 1 -11.23 -5.52 6.54
CA MET A 1 -11.50 -5.04 5.16
C MET A 1 -10.75 -5.91 4.14
N LYS A 2 -11.38 -6.31 3.03
CA LYS A 2 -10.73 -7.05 1.94
C LYS A 2 -10.17 -6.08 0.90
N LEU A 3 -8.89 -6.22 0.54
CA LEU A 3 -8.28 -5.47 -0.55
C LEU A 3 -8.62 -6.11 -1.90
N SER A 4 -8.74 -5.32 -2.95
CA SER A 4 -8.74 -5.84 -4.32
C SER A 4 -7.34 -6.31 -4.71
N GLU A 5 -7.22 -7.10 -5.78
CA GLU A 5 -5.90 -7.52 -6.26
C GLU A 5 -5.03 -6.33 -6.69
N ARG A 6 -5.63 -5.34 -7.37
CA ARG A 6 -4.93 -4.10 -7.73
C ARG A 6 -4.42 -3.37 -6.48
N GLN A 7 -5.23 -3.26 -5.44
CA GLN A 7 -4.81 -2.64 -4.17
C GLN A 7 -3.68 -3.41 -3.50
N ARG A 8 -3.72 -4.76 -3.49
CA ARG A 8 -2.62 -5.58 -2.95
C ARG A 8 -1.32 -5.36 -3.72
N LYS A 9 -1.37 -5.35 -5.05
CA LYS A 9 -0.19 -5.08 -5.90
C LYS A 9 0.37 -3.68 -5.66
N THR A 10 -0.49 -2.67 -5.58
CA THR A 10 -0.06 -1.30 -5.24
C THR A 10 0.57 -1.22 -3.86
N LEU A 11 0.01 -1.90 -2.86
CA LEU A 11 0.57 -1.95 -1.50
C LEU A 11 1.97 -2.59 -1.49
N ALA A 12 2.16 -3.69 -2.22
CA ALA A 12 3.46 -4.32 -2.40
C ALA A 12 4.47 -3.41 -3.13
N ASN A 13 4.04 -2.69 -4.16
CA ASN A 13 4.90 -1.73 -4.87
C ASN A 13 5.33 -0.56 -3.97
N VAL A 14 4.46 -0.08 -3.09
CA VAL A 14 4.83 0.95 -2.09
C VAL A 14 5.95 0.43 -1.17
N ASN A 15 5.85 -0.82 -0.70
CA ASN A 15 6.90 -1.45 0.12
C ASN A 15 8.26 -1.52 -0.60
N LEU A 16 8.25 -1.70 -1.92
CA LEU A 16 9.45 -1.76 -2.77
C LEU A 16 9.90 -0.38 -3.26
N ASN A 17 9.33 0.71 -2.74
CA ASN A 17 9.56 2.09 -3.18
C ASN A 17 9.21 2.37 -4.67
N TYR A 18 8.33 1.58 -5.27
CA TYR A 18 7.83 1.76 -6.65
C TYR A 18 6.48 2.48 -6.71
N SER A 19 6.15 3.31 -5.72
CA SER A 19 4.86 4.00 -5.65
C SER A 19 4.61 4.97 -6.82
N GLN A 20 5.66 5.49 -7.45
CA GLN A 20 5.54 6.38 -8.62
C GLN A 20 4.96 5.68 -9.85
N LEU A 21 5.07 4.35 -9.94
CA LEU A 21 4.50 3.54 -11.02
C LEU A 21 3.03 3.15 -10.76
N CYS A 22 2.51 3.50 -9.58
CA CYS A 22 1.17 3.12 -9.17
C CYS A 22 0.13 4.15 -9.60
N ASN A 23 -1.08 3.65 -9.86
CA ASN A 23 -2.22 4.52 -10.15
C ASN A 23 -2.58 5.39 -8.93
N GLN A 24 -2.64 6.72 -9.11
CA GLN A 24 -2.92 7.68 -8.05
C GLN A 24 -4.24 7.43 -7.32
N ARG A 25 -5.32 7.06 -8.04
CA ARG A 25 -6.61 6.72 -7.39
C ARG A 25 -6.47 5.53 -6.45
N THR A 26 -5.61 4.57 -6.78
CA THR A 26 -5.37 3.40 -5.93
C THR A 26 -4.55 3.78 -4.70
N LEU A 27 -3.55 4.65 -4.84
CA LEU A 27 -2.77 5.18 -3.71
C LEU A 27 -3.67 5.94 -2.73
N LEU A 28 -4.47 6.89 -3.22
CA LEU A 28 -5.43 7.62 -2.38
C LEU A 28 -6.46 6.70 -1.72
N SER A 29 -6.86 5.63 -2.40
CA SER A 29 -7.75 4.62 -1.81
C SER A 29 -7.10 3.87 -0.65
N LEU A 30 -5.80 3.56 -0.73
CA LEU A 30 -5.03 2.91 0.34
C LEU A 30 -4.73 3.88 1.49
N GLU A 31 -4.45 5.14 1.18
CA GLU A 31 -4.26 6.20 2.17
C GLU A 31 -5.52 6.45 3.00
N LYS A 32 -6.70 6.57 2.34
CA LYS A 32 -8.00 6.66 3.03
C LYS A 32 -8.29 5.49 3.97
N LYS A 33 -7.61 4.36 3.77
CA LYS A 33 -7.74 3.16 4.60
C LYS A 33 -6.65 3.07 5.67
N GLY A 34 -5.78 4.07 5.77
CA GLY A 34 -4.68 4.13 6.72
C GLY A 34 -3.57 3.11 6.46
N LEU A 35 -3.47 2.55 5.25
CA LEU A 35 -2.47 1.52 4.91
C LEU A 35 -1.15 2.11 4.42
N ILE A 36 -1.21 3.31 3.86
CA ILE A 36 -0.04 4.07 3.42
C ILE A 36 -0.22 5.53 3.81
N GLN A 37 0.86 6.27 3.82
CA GLN A 37 0.85 7.72 4.06
C GLN A 37 1.93 8.41 3.23
N TRP A 38 1.72 9.69 2.93
CA TRP A 38 2.72 10.53 2.28
C TRP A 38 3.78 10.97 3.29
N HIS A 39 5.02 10.56 3.08
CA HIS A 39 6.15 10.92 3.94
C HIS A 39 6.74 12.26 3.54
N ILE A 40 7.35 12.97 4.51
CA ILE A 40 8.05 14.25 4.29
C ILE A 40 9.16 14.18 3.23
N SER A 41 9.71 12.99 2.99
CA SER A 41 10.67 12.71 1.90
C SER A 41 10.03 12.56 0.53
N GLN A 42 8.79 13.05 0.35
CA GLN A 42 8.06 13.04 -0.91
C GLN A 42 7.86 11.64 -1.51
N ARG A 43 7.56 10.66 -0.66
CA ARG A 43 7.28 9.29 -1.07
C ARG A 43 6.14 8.68 -0.27
N TRP A 44 5.43 7.74 -0.88
CA TRP A 44 4.49 6.90 -0.15
C TRP A 44 5.25 5.88 0.68
N ILE A 45 4.87 5.71 1.93
CA ILE A 45 5.37 4.65 2.82
C ILE A 45 4.20 3.85 3.39
N LEU A 46 4.48 2.59 3.76
CA LEU A 46 3.53 1.80 4.53
C LEU A 46 3.40 2.35 5.94
N THR A 47 2.17 2.31 6.47
CA THR A 47 1.94 2.40 7.92
C THR A 47 2.14 1.02 8.55
N GLU A 48 2.11 0.95 9.87
CA GLU A 48 2.10 -0.33 10.59
C GLU A 48 0.94 -1.23 10.15
N LEU A 49 -0.27 -0.66 10.04
CA LEU A 49 -1.44 -1.37 9.52
C LEU A 49 -1.21 -1.87 8.08
N GLY A 50 -0.55 -1.06 7.25
CA GLY A 50 -0.14 -1.43 5.90
C GLY A 50 0.78 -2.65 5.86
N PHE A 51 1.80 -2.68 6.73
CA PHE A 51 2.74 -3.80 6.86
C PHE A 51 2.04 -5.09 7.28
N THR A 52 1.23 -5.04 8.34
CA THR A 52 0.46 -6.21 8.80
C THR A 52 -0.42 -6.76 7.68
N ARG A 53 -1.13 -5.89 6.97
CA ARG A 53 -2.02 -6.30 5.88
C ARG A 53 -1.28 -6.88 4.68
N LEU A 54 -0.07 -6.38 4.39
CA LEU A 54 0.78 -6.91 3.34
C LEU A 54 1.29 -8.32 3.68
N ASN A 55 1.64 -8.57 4.95
CA ASN A 55 2.11 -9.86 5.42
C ASN A 55 1.01 -10.92 5.46
N GLU A 56 -0.18 -10.59 5.97
CA GLU A 56 -1.35 -11.49 5.92
C GLU A 56 -1.65 -11.96 4.48
N ALA A 57 -1.46 -11.07 3.50
CA ALA A 57 -1.68 -11.39 2.09
C ALA A 57 -0.61 -12.33 1.49
N LYS A 58 0.56 -12.45 2.12
CA LYS A 58 1.63 -13.38 1.73
C LYS A 58 1.43 -14.76 2.34
N GLU A 59 0.95 -14.83 3.58
CA GLU A 59 0.72 -16.10 4.30
C GLU A 59 -0.54 -16.85 3.82
N SER A 60 -1.46 -16.16 3.15
CA SER A 60 -2.68 -16.77 2.61
C SER A 60 -2.49 -17.44 1.23
N ARG A 61 -1.25 -17.66 0.78
CA ARG A 61 -0.88 -18.26 -0.51
C ARG A 61 -0.13 -19.57 -0.30
#